data_AF-A0A1F9MCS3-F1
#
_entry.id   AF-A0A1F9MCS3-F1
#
_cell.length_a   1.000
_cell.length_b   1.000
_cell.length_c   1.000
_cell.angle_alpha   90.00
_cell.angle_beta   90.00
_cell.angle_gamma   90.00
#
_symmetry.space_group_name_H-M   'P 1'
#
loop_
_entity.id
_entity.type
_entity.pdbx_description
1 polymer ?
#
loop_
_entity_poly.entity_id
_entity_poly.type
_entity_poly.pdbx_seq_one_letter_code
_entity_poly.pdbx_strand_id
1 'polypeptide(L)'
;MSNSNSKRQTPPAIVTASAFFFLLLCYHLIFSRFFPNSQGRLGHDYSGILPGLLDGYFWFKNNALLDVPWFSPSFCGGQPFFADVQSYYYSIPQVLTLFFNPLTSVYLSVLIFASLGFLGMYLLLQRVFRTSAETALLAASLFMFNGYYAHRMLVGHIGVQGFMLAPLVAFLLLQVAPPGEKKTNLPTVFNTVLAGFLVGYWLQSGLTSLIIPVSLAILAIVCLHFYTSKDWKVFLCRAVGATLIALTLSAAKLMVGFAFMANFARSDYLLPGVNGIFNALKLLFITLFFSPANIEDIAIPKLSNMQWMLSRHEWEYGITFIPLLIILVAWTKGLWAQNRSSLTGSKNHPAISLIALAMLAVILLLPLALNIYTPEWNAILKRTPLIQSSSALFRWWIIYIPISIVYAAVSLEKITFLERYRIPVVVVSIIVLLALNLTKDRLFYDTQGYDGNLILQAYQKSASSPAPPQIRGIGLSEYGNDVIAFGISQLACYNPSFGYRLEHLPFKSLHPGSIFAQNEGYLNLKNPACYVFPAENGCEPGDHFTTGQQPQAELFARYKPFPFKIPLRQKIANIISLSATAICLFFLIVSSCYGMVKKYFFDRHTE
;
A
#
# COMPACT_ATOMS: atom_id res chain seq x y z
N MET A 1 -17.08 -2.19 49.37
CA MET A 1 -16.01 -3.00 48.74
C MET A 1 -16.65 -4.24 48.14
N SER A 2 -16.94 -4.22 46.84
CA SER A 2 -17.42 -5.39 46.08
C SER A 2 -16.50 -5.52 44.87
N ASN A 3 -15.81 -6.64 44.80
CA ASN A 3 -14.77 -6.95 43.84
C ASN A 3 -15.46 -7.45 42.55
N SER A 4 -16.03 -6.55 41.74
CA SER A 4 -16.62 -6.91 40.45
C SER A 4 -15.53 -7.06 39.38
N ASN A 5 -14.71 -8.09 39.53
CA ASN A 5 -14.01 -8.69 38.39
C ASN A 5 -15.06 -9.41 37.53
N SER A 6 -15.88 -8.62 36.83
CA SER A 6 -16.61 -9.05 35.65
C SER A 6 -15.56 -9.61 34.69
N LYS A 7 -15.47 -10.94 34.59
CA LYS A 7 -14.72 -11.61 33.54
C LYS A 7 -15.29 -11.06 32.23
N ARG A 8 -14.55 -10.14 31.58
CA ARG A 8 -14.86 -9.67 30.22
C ARG A 8 -14.91 -10.91 29.33
N GLN A 9 -16.11 -11.43 29.10
CA GLN A 9 -16.33 -12.56 28.23
C GLN A 9 -16.01 -12.09 26.83
N THR A 10 -14.92 -12.60 26.26
CA THR A 10 -14.72 -12.50 24.81
C THR A 10 -15.90 -13.18 24.14
N PRO A 11 -16.63 -12.53 23.21
CA PRO A 11 -17.66 -13.20 22.45
C PRO A 11 -17.06 -14.44 21.78
N PRO A 12 -17.83 -15.51 21.60
CA PRO A 12 -17.34 -16.73 21.01
C PRO A 12 -16.63 -16.44 19.69
N ALA A 13 -15.50 -17.11 19.43
CA ALA A 13 -14.73 -16.92 18.19
C ALA A 13 -15.62 -17.03 16.94
N ILE A 14 -16.66 -17.88 17.01
CA ILE A 14 -17.69 -18.06 15.99
C ILE A 14 -18.43 -16.75 15.69
N VAL A 15 -18.83 -15.97 16.69
CA VAL A 15 -19.56 -14.70 16.48
C VAL A 15 -18.70 -13.68 15.72
N THR A 16 -17.42 -13.57 16.11
CA THR A 16 -16.48 -12.67 15.43
C THR A 16 -16.23 -13.12 13.99
N ALA A 17 -16.06 -14.42 13.76
CA ALA A 17 -15.89 -14.98 12.43
C ALA A 17 -17.13 -14.75 11.56
N SER A 18 -18.33 -15.01 12.07
CA SER A 18 -19.58 -14.76 11.35
C SER A 18 -19.76 -13.29 10.99
N ALA A 19 -19.46 -12.38 11.92
CA ALA A 19 -19.49 -10.94 11.65
C ALA A 19 -18.48 -10.54 10.57
N PHE A 20 -17.26 -11.09 10.61
CA PHE A 20 -16.26 -10.88 9.58
C PHE A 20 -16.73 -11.34 8.20
N PHE A 21 -17.23 -12.58 8.06
CA PHE A 21 -17.71 -13.08 6.77
C PHE A 21 -18.92 -12.29 6.25
N PHE A 22 -19.83 -11.89 7.14
CA PHE A 22 -20.93 -11.00 6.78
C PHE A 22 -20.44 -9.65 6.24
N LEU A 23 -19.50 -9.01 6.94
CA LEU A 23 -18.91 -7.74 6.52
C LEU A 23 -18.14 -7.86 5.20
N LEU A 24 -17.42 -8.97 4.99
CA LEU A 24 -16.72 -9.25 3.73
C LEU A 24 -17.71 -9.48 2.59
N LEU A 25 -18.82 -10.17 2.83
CA LEU A 25 -19.90 -10.31 1.86
C LEU A 25 -20.51 -8.94 1.52
N CYS A 26 -20.82 -8.10 2.51
CA CYS A 26 -21.29 -6.74 2.25
C CYS A 26 -20.27 -5.91 1.45
N TYR A 27 -18.99 -6.01 1.79
CA TYR A 27 -17.91 -5.36 1.05
C TYR A 27 -17.87 -5.83 -0.41
N HIS A 28 -17.96 -7.14 -0.63
CA HIS A 28 -18.05 -7.72 -1.97
C HIS A 28 -19.26 -7.16 -2.73
N LEU A 29 -20.46 -7.22 -2.15
CA LEU A 29 -21.70 -6.75 -2.80
C LEU A 29 -21.66 -5.26 -3.15
N ILE A 30 -20.95 -4.44 -2.37
CA ILE A 30 -20.82 -3.00 -2.62
C ILE A 30 -19.80 -2.71 -3.73
N PHE A 31 -18.66 -3.39 -3.73
CA PHE A 31 -17.52 -3.00 -4.57
C PHE A 31 -17.28 -3.91 -5.79
N SER A 32 -17.79 -5.14 -5.83
CA SER A 32 -17.58 -6.06 -6.97
C SER A 32 -18.09 -5.51 -8.29
N ARG A 33 -19.19 -4.75 -8.23
CA ARG A 33 -19.85 -4.10 -9.38
C ARG A 33 -18.99 -3.07 -10.12
N PHE A 34 -17.77 -2.79 -9.67
CA PHE A 34 -16.81 -1.87 -10.31
C PHE A 34 -15.61 -2.62 -10.92
N PHE A 35 -15.64 -3.95 -10.93
CA PHE A 35 -14.60 -4.83 -11.47
C PHE A 35 -15.17 -5.86 -12.46
N PRO A 36 -15.76 -5.44 -13.59
CA PRO A 36 -15.87 -4.06 -14.10
C PRO A 36 -17.18 -3.35 -13.68
N ASN A 37 -17.31 -2.07 -14.04
CA ASN A 37 -18.54 -1.29 -13.86
C ASN A 37 -19.69 -1.80 -14.75
N SER A 38 -20.88 -1.21 -14.61
CA SER A 38 -22.09 -1.62 -15.36
C SER A 38 -21.95 -1.49 -16.88
N GLN A 39 -20.98 -0.71 -17.38
CA GLN A 39 -20.67 -0.57 -18.80
C GLN A 39 -19.54 -1.52 -19.26
N GLY A 40 -19.08 -2.42 -18.39
CA GLY A 40 -17.94 -3.30 -18.67
C GLY A 40 -16.59 -2.56 -18.65
N ARG A 41 -16.52 -1.36 -18.07
CA ARG A 41 -15.33 -0.51 -18.01
C ARG A 41 -14.72 -0.47 -16.61
N LEU A 42 -13.48 0.04 -16.53
CA LEU A 42 -12.65 0.09 -15.34
C LEU A 42 -12.10 1.51 -15.14
N GLY A 43 -11.60 1.77 -13.92
CA GLY A 43 -10.81 2.95 -13.61
C GLY A 43 -9.65 3.16 -14.58
N HIS A 44 -9.35 4.41 -14.92
CA HIS A 44 -8.36 4.75 -15.95
C HIS A 44 -6.95 4.21 -15.67
N ASP A 45 -6.53 4.12 -14.41
CA ASP A 45 -5.20 3.63 -14.06
C ASP A 45 -5.04 2.12 -14.30
N TYR A 46 -6.13 1.38 -14.49
CA TYR A 46 -6.06 -0.01 -14.93
C TYR A 46 -5.43 -0.17 -16.32
N SER A 47 -5.36 0.90 -17.13
CA SER A 47 -4.58 0.94 -18.38
C SER A 47 -3.06 0.79 -18.19
N GLY A 48 -2.55 1.05 -16.99
CA GLY A 48 -1.19 0.68 -16.60
C GLY A 48 -1.14 -0.69 -15.92
N ILE A 49 -2.11 -0.96 -15.03
CA ILE A 49 -2.08 -2.15 -14.17
C ILE A 49 -2.31 -3.45 -14.94
N LEU A 50 -3.38 -3.57 -15.72
CA LEU A 50 -3.71 -4.84 -16.36
C LEU A 50 -2.64 -5.26 -17.39
N PRO A 51 -2.13 -4.35 -18.26
CA PRO A 51 -1.01 -4.68 -19.14
C PRO A 51 0.24 -5.07 -18.35
N GLY A 52 0.55 -4.38 -17.24
CA GLY A 52 1.68 -4.71 -16.38
C GLY A 52 1.59 -6.11 -15.73
N LEU A 53 0.40 -6.53 -15.31
CA LEU A 53 0.17 -7.88 -14.80
C LEU A 53 0.32 -8.95 -15.88
N LEU A 54 -0.19 -8.67 -17.10
CA LEU A 54 -0.01 -9.54 -18.26
C LEU A 54 1.46 -9.64 -18.67
N ASP A 55 2.19 -8.54 -18.63
CA ASP A 55 3.63 -8.48 -18.88
C ASP A 55 4.43 -9.36 -17.90
N GLY A 56 4.10 -9.25 -16.60
CA GLY A 56 4.67 -10.14 -15.59
C GLY A 56 4.32 -11.60 -15.82
N TYR A 57 3.09 -11.90 -16.27
CA TYR A 57 2.68 -13.25 -16.64
C TYR A 57 3.48 -13.80 -17.84
N PHE A 58 3.70 -12.97 -18.87
CA PHE A 58 4.54 -13.34 -20.03
C PHE A 58 5.98 -13.64 -19.60
N TRP A 59 6.54 -12.85 -18.68
CA TRP A 59 7.85 -13.15 -18.10
C TRP A 59 7.86 -14.52 -17.41
N PHE A 60 6.89 -14.81 -16.54
CA PHE A 60 6.85 -16.10 -15.83
C PHE A 60 6.74 -17.32 -16.76
N LYS A 61 6.09 -17.17 -17.91
CA LYS A 61 5.97 -18.27 -18.88
C LYS A 61 7.30 -18.66 -19.53
N ASN A 62 8.26 -17.73 -19.60
CA ASN A 62 9.52 -17.95 -20.30
C ASN A 62 10.71 -18.17 -19.35
N ASN A 63 10.53 -17.98 -18.05
CA ASN A 63 11.63 -17.92 -17.08
C ASN A 63 11.30 -18.68 -15.79
N ALA A 64 12.34 -19.01 -15.02
CA ALA A 64 12.16 -19.65 -13.73
C ALA A 64 11.56 -18.67 -12.70
N LEU A 65 10.92 -19.21 -11.66
CA LEU A 65 10.30 -18.42 -10.59
C LEU A 65 11.28 -17.49 -9.87
N LEU A 66 12.57 -17.86 -9.83
CA LEU A 66 13.62 -17.10 -9.16
C LEU A 66 14.37 -16.13 -10.10
N ASP A 67 14.05 -16.14 -11.39
CA ASP A 67 14.66 -15.23 -12.35
C ASP A 67 14.10 -13.81 -12.18
N VAL A 68 15.00 -12.86 -11.95
CA VAL A 68 14.63 -11.46 -11.73
C VAL A 68 14.22 -10.80 -13.05
N PRO A 69 13.01 -10.22 -13.15
CA PRO A 69 12.57 -9.51 -14.35
C PRO A 69 13.19 -8.10 -14.40
N TRP A 70 14.48 -8.02 -14.76
CA TRP A 70 15.19 -6.73 -14.80
C TRP A 70 14.49 -5.70 -15.69
N PHE A 71 13.96 -6.16 -16.83
CA PHE A 71 13.46 -5.29 -17.89
C PHE A 71 12.22 -5.87 -18.57
N SER A 72 11.44 -5.01 -19.21
CA SER A 72 10.26 -5.39 -20.00
C SER A 72 10.35 -4.80 -21.41
N PRO A 73 10.14 -5.59 -22.49
CA PRO A 73 10.11 -5.09 -23.86
C PRO A 73 8.77 -4.43 -24.24
N SER A 74 7.75 -4.57 -23.40
CA SER A 74 6.35 -4.32 -23.76
C SER A 74 5.94 -2.85 -23.83
N PHE A 75 6.71 -1.97 -23.21
CA PHE A 75 6.32 -0.57 -23.05
C PHE A 75 7.49 0.35 -23.41
N CYS A 76 7.20 1.44 -24.11
CA CYS A 76 8.16 2.48 -24.49
C CYS A 76 9.37 1.97 -25.28
N GLY A 77 9.19 0.89 -26.06
CA GLY A 77 10.28 0.23 -26.81
C GLY A 77 11.27 -0.53 -25.93
N GLY A 78 10.96 -0.72 -24.66
CA GLY A 78 11.80 -1.37 -23.66
C GLY A 78 12.03 -0.46 -22.46
N GLN A 79 11.74 -0.94 -21.26
CA GLN A 79 11.90 -0.17 -20.02
C GLN A 79 12.40 -1.03 -18.86
N PRO A 80 12.92 -0.41 -17.77
CA PRO A 80 13.16 -1.10 -16.51
C PRO A 80 11.88 -1.69 -15.93
N PHE A 81 11.97 -2.89 -15.36
CA PHE A 81 10.81 -3.53 -14.74
C PHE A 81 11.05 -3.80 -13.24
N PHE A 82 12.13 -4.48 -12.86
CA PHE A 82 12.48 -4.66 -11.45
C PHE A 82 12.85 -3.33 -10.76
N ALA A 83 13.51 -2.44 -11.50
CA ALA A 83 13.96 -1.14 -10.99
C ALA A 83 12.86 -0.09 -10.92
N ASP A 84 11.75 -0.31 -11.64
CA ASP A 84 10.64 0.62 -11.61
C ASP A 84 9.95 0.58 -10.24
N VAL A 85 9.91 1.74 -9.57
CA VAL A 85 9.29 1.91 -8.25
C VAL A 85 7.77 1.76 -8.28
N GLN A 86 7.16 1.83 -9.47
CA GLN A 86 5.74 1.54 -9.71
C GLN A 86 5.51 0.08 -10.12
N SER A 87 6.55 -0.72 -10.36
CA SER A 87 6.34 -2.13 -10.72
C SER A 87 5.73 -2.94 -9.58
N TYR A 88 4.64 -3.62 -9.91
CA TYR A 88 3.89 -4.51 -9.03
C TYR A 88 4.29 -5.98 -9.18
N TYR A 89 5.41 -6.29 -9.84
CA TYR A 89 5.77 -7.69 -10.12
C TYR A 89 5.88 -8.55 -8.85
N TYR A 90 6.51 -8.05 -7.79
CA TYR A 90 6.57 -8.75 -6.50
C TYR A 90 5.41 -8.34 -5.59
N SER A 91 4.18 -8.57 -6.06
CA SER A 91 2.95 -8.26 -5.32
C SER A 91 1.95 -9.43 -5.34
N ILE A 92 0.98 -9.40 -4.41
CA ILE A 92 -0.10 -10.39 -4.37
C ILE A 92 -0.90 -10.47 -5.68
N PRO A 93 -1.37 -9.36 -6.31
CA PRO A 93 -2.09 -9.47 -7.58
C PRO A 93 -1.26 -10.09 -8.71
N GLN A 94 0.06 -9.87 -8.75
CA GLN A 94 0.91 -10.55 -9.74
C GLN A 94 0.97 -12.07 -9.50
N VAL A 95 1.14 -12.51 -8.27
CA VAL A 95 1.15 -13.95 -7.92
C VAL A 95 -0.20 -14.58 -8.24
N LEU A 96 -1.31 -13.90 -7.95
CA LEU A 96 -2.65 -14.37 -8.29
C LEU A 96 -2.86 -14.49 -9.82
N THR A 97 -2.18 -13.64 -10.60
CA THR A 97 -2.26 -13.66 -12.07
C THR A 97 -1.64 -14.93 -12.68
N LEU A 98 -0.89 -15.72 -11.90
CA LEU A 98 -0.45 -17.05 -12.32
C LEU A 98 -1.61 -18.07 -12.37
N PHE A 99 -2.69 -17.82 -11.63
CA PHE A 99 -3.82 -18.73 -11.44
C PHE A 99 -5.13 -18.18 -12.01
N PHE A 100 -5.31 -16.87 -11.99
CA PHE A 100 -6.51 -16.17 -12.43
C PHE A 100 -6.16 -15.11 -13.48
N ASN A 101 -7.13 -14.69 -14.29
CA ASN A 101 -6.89 -13.57 -15.20
C ASN A 101 -6.55 -12.27 -14.42
N PRO A 102 -5.92 -11.27 -15.06
CA PRO A 102 -5.48 -10.04 -14.39
C PRO A 102 -6.57 -9.32 -13.59
N LEU A 103 -7.79 -9.21 -14.13
CA LEU A 103 -8.90 -8.51 -13.47
C LEU A 103 -9.37 -9.25 -12.21
N THR A 104 -9.57 -10.56 -12.30
CA THR A 104 -9.92 -11.39 -11.14
C THR A 104 -8.83 -11.34 -10.08
N SER A 105 -7.55 -11.34 -10.48
CA SER A 105 -6.40 -11.28 -9.58
C SER A 105 -6.35 -9.98 -8.78
N VAL A 106 -6.59 -8.84 -9.44
CA VAL A 106 -6.75 -7.54 -8.77
C VAL A 106 -7.90 -7.60 -7.77
N TYR A 107 -9.08 -8.06 -8.20
CA TYR A 107 -10.24 -8.02 -7.33
C TYR A 107 -10.08 -8.94 -6.10
N LEU A 108 -9.49 -10.12 -6.27
CA LEU A 108 -9.14 -10.99 -5.16
C LEU A 108 -8.13 -10.34 -4.22
N SER A 109 -7.13 -9.61 -4.74
CA SER A 109 -6.20 -8.87 -3.87
C SER A 109 -6.94 -7.80 -3.06
N VAL A 110 -7.93 -7.12 -3.65
CA VAL A 110 -8.77 -6.15 -2.93
C VAL A 110 -9.46 -6.79 -1.72
N LEU A 111 -10.05 -7.98 -1.88
CA LEU A 111 -10.71 -8.71 -0.79
C LEU A 111 -9.72 -9.21 0.27
N ILE A 112 -8.55 -9.70 -0.15
CA ILE A 112 -7.49 -10.15 0.76
C ILE A 112 -7.01 -8.99 1.64
N PHE A 113 -6.70 -7.84 1.07
CA PHE A 113 -6.20 -6.69 1.84
C PHE A 113 -7.30 -6.06 2.71
N ALA A 114 -8.57 -6.05 2.27
CA ALA A 114 -9.68 -5.68 3.14
C ALA A 114 -9.76 -6.59 4.39
N SER A 115 -9.59 -7.89 4.18
CA SER A 115 -9.60 -8.90 5.24
C SER A 115 -8.42 -8.75 6.21
N LEU A 116 -7.21 -8.52 5.68
CA LEU A 116 -6.02 -8.30 6.49
C LEU A 116 -6.10 -7.00 7.29
N GLY A 117 -6.68 -5.94 6.72
CA GLY A 117 -6.93 -4.69 7.44
C GLY A 117 -7.95 -4.85 8.56
N PHE A 118 -9.03 -5.57 8.33
CA PHE A 118 -10.00 -5.94 9.38
C PHE A 118 -9.31 -6.71 10.51
N LEU A 119 -8.60 -7.81 10.17
CA LEU A 119 -7.94 -8.67 11.14
C LEU A 119 -6.90 -7.90 11.95
N GLY A 120 -6.05 -7.11 11.27
CA GLY A 120 -5.03 -6.29 11.90
C GLY A 120 -5.60 -5.30 12.90
N MET A 121 -6.66 -4.57 12.52
CA MET A 121 -7.30 -3.58 13.39
C MET A 121 -8.02 -4.24 14.56
N TYR A 122 -8.72 -5.36 14.33
CA TYR A 122 -9.37 -6.12 15.38
C TYR A 122 -8.36 -6.63 16.42
N LEU A 123 -7.27 -7.26 15.97
CA LEU A 123 -6.22 -7.78 16.85
C LEU A 123 -5.50 -6.65 17.61
N LEU A 124 -5.18 -5.56 16.92
CA LEU A 124 -4.58 -4.38 17.54
C LEU A 124 -5.45 -3.88 18.70
N LEU A 125 -6.75 -3.68 18.48
CA LEU A 125 -7.61 -3.15 19.54
C LEU A 125 -7.85 -4.16 20.66
N GLN A 126 -8.13 -5.42 20.34
CA GLN A 126 -8.44 -6.44 21.32
C GLN A 126 -7.22 -6.79 22.19
N ARG A 127 -6.04 -6.93 21.58
CA ARG A 127 -4.84 -7.46 22.27
C ARG A 127 -3.90 -6.39 22.78
N VAL A 128 -3.77 -5.26 22.07
CA VAL A 128 -2.84 -4.18 22.44
C VAL A 128 -3.57 -3.10 23.24
N PHE A 129 -4.70 -2.59 22.74
CA PHE A 129 -5.49 -1.57 23.45
C PHE A 129 -6.49 -2.15 24.45
N ARG A 130 -6.65 -3.48 24.49
CA ARG A 130 -7.49 -4.23 25.45
C ARG A 130 -8.95 -3.74 25.47
N THR A 131 -9.46 -3.34 24.32
CA THR A 131 -10.88 -3.02 24.18
C THR A 131 -11.71 -4.30 24.24
N SER A 132 -13.00 -4.16 24.52
CA SER A 132 -13.98 -5.20 24.27
C SER A 132 -13.99 -5.61 22.79
N ALA A 133 -14.42 -6.85 22.53
CA ALA A 133 -14.40 -7.39 21.18
C ALA A 133 -15.39 -6.71 20.24
N GLU A 134 -16.49 -6.17 20.77
CA GLU A 134 -17.49 -5.44 20.01
C GLU A 134 -16.97 -4.07 19.58
N THR A 135 -16.25 -3.38 20.47
CA THR A 135 -15.52 -2.15 20.13
C THR A 135 -14.42 -2.43 19.10
N ALA A 136 -13.67 -3.54 19.25
CA ALA A 136 -12.69 -3.96 18.26
C ALA A 136 -13.33 -4.29 16.90
N LEU A 137 -14.50 -4.94 16.91
CA LEU A 137 -15.29 -5.24 15.72
C LEU A 137 -15.70 -3.96 15.00
N LEU A 138 -16.25 -2.97 15.70
CA LEU A 138 -16.60 -1.67 15.11
C LEU A 138 -15.39 -0.98 14.46
N ALA A 139 -14.26 -0.92 15.16
CA ALA A 139 -13.04 -0.31 14.64
C ALA A 139 -12.51 -1.03 13.41
N ALA A 140 -12.52 -2.37 13.42
CA ALA A 140 -12.12 -3.19 12.29
C ALA A 140 -13.04 -2.98 11.08
N SER A 141 -14.36 -2.88 11.29
CA SER A 141 -15.33 -2.54 10.24
C SER A 141 -15.07 -1.15 9.66
N LEU A 142 -14.87 -0.13 10.50
CA LEU A 142 -14.57 1.23 10.05
C LEU A 142 -13.28 1.30 9.23
N PHE A 143 -12.24 0.56 9.62
CA PHE A 143 -10.99 0.51 8.88
C PHE A 143 -11.14 -0.28 7.58
N MET A 144 -11.84 -1.42 7.57
CA MET A 144 -12.10 -2.21 6.37
C MET A 144 -12.83 -1.39 5.29
N PHE A 145 -13.82 -0.59 5.70
CA PHE A 145 -14.64 0.25 4.83
C PHE A 145 -14.13 1.70 4.67
N ASN A 146 -12.86 1.97 4.98
CA ASN A 146 -12.32 3.31 4.78
C ASN A 146 -12.35 3.70 3.30
N GLY A 147 -12.75 4.95 3.04
CA GLY A 147 -12.91 5.48 1.70
C GLY A 147 -11.60 5.51 0.92
N TYR A 148 -10.47 5.80 1.60
CA TYR A 148 -9.19 5.94 0.92
C TYR A 148 -8.81 4.65 0.19
N TYR A 149 -8.95 3.51 0.86
CA TYR A 149 -8.64 2.22 0.26
C TYR A 149 -9.59 1.89 -0.88
N ALA A 150 -10.90 1.88 -0.62
CA ALA A 150 -11.89 1.42 -1.59
C ALA A 150 -11.84 2.23 -2.90
N HIS A 151 -11.92 3.56 -2.82
CA HIS A 151 -12.01 4.43 -4.00
C HIS A 151 -10.73 4.44 -4.84
N ARG A 152 -9.56 4.25 -4.21
CA ARG A 152 -8.28 4.10 -4.90
C ARG A 152 -8.19 2.79 -5.66
N MET A 153 -8.72 1.70 -5.08
CA MET A 153 -8.86 0.44 -5.81
C MET A 153 -9.81 0.59 -6.99
N LEU A 154 -10.89 1.36 -6.88
CA LEU A 154 -11.83 1.55 -8.01
C LEU A 154 -11.19 2.25 -9.23
N VAL A 155 -10.23 3.15 -8.99
CA VAL A 155 -9.55 3.88 -10.07
C VAL A 155 -8.35 3.13 -10.65
N GLY A 156 -7.72 2.24 -9.88
CA GLY A 156 -6.56 1.45 -10.31
C GLY A 156 -5.27 1.70 -9.54
N HIS A 157 -5.31 2.45 -8.43
CA HIS A 157 -4.12 2.73 -7.62
C HIS A 157 -3.76 1.53 -6.72
N ILE A 158 -3.59 0.34 -7.28
CA ILE A 158 -3.44 -0.92 -6.53
C ILE A 158 -2.25 -0.94 -5.55
N GLY A 159 -1.23 -0.11 -5.80
CA GLY A 159 -0.09 0.06 -4.88
C GLY A 159 -0.52 0.47 -3.47
N VAL A 160 -1.65 1.17 -3.31
CA VAL A 160 -2.12 1.60 -1.98
C VAL A 160 -2.65 0.46 -1.11
N GLN A 161 -2.88 -0.74 -1.65
CA GLN A 161 -3.40 -1.88 -0.88
C GLN A 161 -2.51 -2.24 0.32
N GLY A 162 -1.20 -2.01 0.21
CA GLY A 162 -0.25 -2.24 1.31
C GLY A 162 -0.59 -1.45 2.58
N PHE A 163 -1.27 -0.30 2.47
CA PHE A 163 -1.75 0.48 3.62
C PHE A 163 -2.63 -0.35 4.57
N MET A 164 -3.41 -1.30 4.04
CA MET A 164 -4.29 -2.13 4.85
C MET A 164 -3.52 -3.04 5.83
N LEU A 165 -2.22 -3.24 5.63
CA LEU A 165 -1.36 -3.97 6.57
C LEU A 165 -0.95 -3.13 7.79
N ALA A 166 -1.15 -1.81 7.79
CA ALA A 166 -0.63 -0.92 8.83
C ALA A 166 -1.09 -1.30 10.25
N PRO A 167 -2.37 -1.63 10.51
CA PRO A 167 -2.80 -2.07 11.84
C PRO A 167 -2.19 -3.41 12.25
N LEU A 168 -1.99 -4.33 11.30
CA LEU A 168 -1.37 -5.63 11.57
C LEU A 168 0.11 -5.46 11.93
N VAL A 169 0.85 -4.61 11.20
CA VAL A 169 2.24 -4.28 11.54
C VAL A 169 2.31 -3.63 12.92
N ALA A 170 1.43 -2.65 13.22
CA ALA A 170 1.35 -2.04 14.55
C ALA A 170 1.10 -3.09 15.65
N PHE A 171 0.18 -4.03 15.40
CA PHE A 171 -0.10 -5.14 16.31
C PHE A 171 1.14 -6.01 16.57
N LEU A 172 1.86 -6.45 15.53
CA LEU A 172 3.06 -7.28 15.66
C LEU A 172 4.17 -6.58 16.46
N LEU A 173 4.33 -5.28 16.26
CA LEU A 173 5.32 -4.47 16.96
C LEU A 173 4.96 -4.23 18.44
N LEU A 174 3.67 -4.06 18.75
CA LEU A 174 3.21 -3.65 20.08
C LEU A 174 2.76 -4.81 20.99
N GLN A 175 2.40 -5.98 20.44
CA GLN A 175 1.85 -7.06 21.26
C GLN A 175 2.86 -7.59 22.30
N VAL A 176 2.42 -7.75 23.54
CA VAL A 176 3.24 -8.28 24.64
C VAL A 176 2.58 -9.55 25.20
N ALA A 177 3.40 -10.50 25.64
CA ALA A 177 2.91 -11.74 26.25
C ALA A 177 2.01 -11.43 27.47
N PRO A 178 0.93 -12.19 27.69
CA PRO A 178 0.07 -12.07 28.86
C PRO A 178 0.86 -12.20 30.18
N PRO A 179 0.42 -11.54 31.27
CA PRO A 179 1.00 -11.74 32.59
C PRO A 179 0.89 -13.20 33.02
N GLY A 180 2.01 -13.83 33.42
CA GLY A 180 2.07 -15.22 33.88
C GLY A 180 2.60 -16.23 32.87
N GLU A 181 2.69 -15.88 31.58
CA GLU A 181 3.36 -16.72 30.59
C GLU A 181 4.88 -16.54 30.63
N LYS A 182 5.64 -17.65 30.51
CA LYS A 182 7.10 -17.58 30.38
C LYS A 182 7.45 -16.75 29.14
N LYS A 183 8.25 -15.69 29.32
CA LYS A 183 8.84 -14.91 28.22
C LYS A 183 9.76 -15.83 27.41
N THR A 184 9.24 -16.39 26.33
CA THR A 184 10.06 -17.08 25.33
C THR A 184 10.48 -16.08 24.26
N ASN A 185 11.71 -16.22 23.75
CA ASN A 185 12.21 -15.32 22.72
C ASN A 185 11.57 -15.60 21.36
N LEU A 186 11.07 -16.82 21.12
CA LEU A 186 10.58 -17.26 19.80
C LEU A 186 9.39 -16.43 19.27
N PRO A 187 8.29 -16.19 20.03
CA PRO A 187 7.20 -15.33 19.54
C PRO A 187 7.64 -13.89 19.26
N THR A 188 8.59 -13.37 20.05
CA THR A 188 9.15 -12.03 19.83
C THR A 188 9.94 -11.97 18.51
N VAL A 189 10.78 -12.97 18.23
CA VAL A 189 11.50 -13.06 16.96
C VAL A 189 10.53 -13.28 15.80
N PHE A 190 9.54 -14.18 15.95
CA PHE A 190 8.48 -14.41 14.96
C PHE A 190 7.77 -13.12 14.56
N ASN A 191 7.31 -12.35 15.54
CA ASN A 191 6.64 -11.07 15.29
C ASN A 191 7.55 -10.05 14.61
N THR A 192 8.84 -10.03 14.97
CA THR A 192 9.84 -9.15 14.35
C THR A 192 10.06 -9.50 12.89
N VAL A 193 10.26 -10.80 12.59
CA VAL A 193 10.47 -11.29 11.23
C VAL A 193 9.23 -11.08 10.38
N LEU A 194 8.04 -11.40 10.90
CA LEU A 194 6.79 -11.21 10.19
C LEU A 194 6.52 -9.73 9.92
N ALA A 195 6.75 -8.84 10.90
CA ALA A 195 6.62 -7.40 10.68
C ALA A 195 7.61 -6.90 9.61
N GLY A 196 8.87 -7.35 9.66
CA GLY A 196 9.87 -7.01 8.65
C GLY A 196 9.51 -7.52 7.25
N PHE A 197 8.89 -8.70 7.15
CA PHE A 197 8.39 -9.26 5.90
C PHE A 197 7.23 -8.43 5.33
N LEU A 198 6.27 -8.01 6.16
CA LEU A 198 5.16 -7.16 5.75
C LEU A 198 5.61 -5.75 5.32
N VAL A 199 6.61 -5.18 6.01
CA VAL A 199 7.21 -3.89 5.60
C VAL A 199 8.06 -4.05 4.34
N GLY A 200 8.76 -5.18 4.17
CA GLY A 200 9.46 -5.54 2.94
C GLY A 200 8.51 -5.63 1.75
N TYR A 201 7.31 -6.21 1.95
CA TYR A 201 6.27 -6.26 0.92
C TYR A 201 5.90 -4.86 0.40
N TRP A 202 5.80 -3.84 1.26
CA TRP A 202 5.48 -2.46 0.82
C TRP A 202 6.46 -1.91 -0.22
N LEU A 203 7.76 -2.14 -0.03
CA LEU A 203 8.80 -1.71 -0.95
C LEU A 203 8.76 -2.51 -2.26
N GLN A 204 8.45 -3.80 -2.16
CA GLN A 204 8.39 -4.70 -3.31
C GLN A 204 7.12 -4.49 -4.15
N SER A 205 6.00 -4.13 -3.53
CA SER A 205 4.66 -4.09 -4.13
C SER A 205 4.21 -2.69 -4.59
N GLY A 206 5.11 -1.71 -4.69
CA GLY A 206 4.79 -0.38 -5.22
C GLY A 206 4.11 0.60 -4.23
N LEU A 207 4.19 0.38 -2.91
CA LEU A 207 3.73 1.35 -1.89
C LEU A 207 4.76 2.50 -1.68
N THR A 208 5.67 2.70 -2.62
CA THR A 208 6.88 3.53 -2.46
C THR A 208 6.58 4.98 -2.09
N SER A 209 5.55 5.59 -2.67
CA SER A 209 5.12 6.96 -2.34
C SER A 209 4.41 7.11 -0.99
N LEU A 210 3.96 6.00 -0.38
CA LEU A 210 3.17 6.01 0.86
C LEU A 210 3.90 5.37 2.05
N ILE A 211 5.09 4.81 1.86
CA ILE A 211 5.79 4.12 2.95
C ILE A 211 6.05 5.03 4.16
N ILE A 212 6.39 6.30 3.91
CA ILE A 212 6.61 7.30 4.96
C ILE A 212 5.31 7.60 5.71
N PRO A 213 4.22 8.09 5.07
CA PRO A 213 3.00 8.39 5.80
C PRO A 213 2.38 7.16 6.48
N VAL A 214 2.49 5.96 5.90
CA VAL A 214 2.02 4.73 6.57
C VAL A 214 2.87 4.40 7.81
N SER A 215 4.19 4.57 7.75
CA SER A 215 5.08 4.39 8.90
C SER A 215 4.79 5.42 10.01
N LEU A 216 4.51 6.67 9.65
CA LEU A 216 4.09 7.71 10.60
C LEU A 216 2.72 7.39 11.22
N ALA A 217 1.79 6.82 10.46
CA ALA A 217 0.51 6.36 10.99
C ALA A 217 0.69 5.27 12.07
N ILE A 218 1.59 4.31 11.84
CA ILE A 218 1.97 3.31 12.85
C ILE A 218 2.61 3.97 14.05
N LEU A 219 3.56 4.88 13.84
CA LEU A 219 4.22 5.60 14.94
C LEU A 219 3.21 6.39 15.79
N ALA A 220 2.19 6.98 15.17
CA ALA A 220 1.13 7.65 15.91
C ALA A 220 0.27 6.69 16.74
N ILE A 221 -0.04 5.49 16.23
CA ILE A 221 -0.68 4.43 17.02
C ILE A 221 0.21 4.04 18.21
N VAL A 222 1.52 3.93 17.99
CA VAL A 222 2.50 3.64 19.05
C VAL A 222 2.52 4.75 20.10
N CYS A 223 2.49 6.03 19.70
CA CYS A 223 2.38 7.15 20.63
C CYS A 223 1.10 7.06 21.49
N LEU A 224 -0.04 6.78 20.86
CA LEU A 224 -1.30 6.55 21.56
C LEU A 224 -1.20 5.38 22.54
N HIS A 225 -0.53 4.30 22.15
CA HIS A 225 -0.30 3.16 23.02
C HIS A 225 0.59 3.52 24.21
N PHE A 226 1.72 4.21 24.01
CA PHE A 226 2.64 4.59 25.09
C PHE A 226 2.11 5.66 26.04
N TYR A 227 1.14 6.45 25.58
CA TYR A 227 0.35 7.27 26.49
C TYR A 227 -0.43 6.41 27.51
N THR A 228 -0.79 5.17 27.14
CA THR A 228 -1.61 4.24 27.96
C THR A 228 -0.84 3.07 28.60
N SER A 229 0.31 2.68 28.05
CA SER A 229 1.08 1.46 28.38
C SER A 229 2.59 1.73 28.33
N LYS A 230 3.43 0.92 29.00
CA LYS A 230 4.79 1.35 29.41
C LYS A 230 5.97 0.47 28.96
N ASP A 231 5.74 -0.58 28.17
CA ASP A 231 6.84 -1.45 27.68
C ASP A 231 7.34 -1.03 26.29
N TRP A 232 8.13 0.05 26.24
CA TRP A 232 8.65 0.61 24.99
C TRP A 232 9.88 -0.13 24.44
N LYS A 233 10.61 -0.86 25.29
CA LYS A 233 11.86 -1.54 24.90
C LYS A 233 11.59 -2.68 23.93
N VAL A 234 10.55 -3.47 24.19
CA VAL A 234 10.13 -4.57 23.30
C VAL A 234 9.75 -4.01 21.94
N PHE A 235 8.92 -2.97 21.91
CA PHE A 235 8.56 -2.27 20.68
C PHE A 235 9.80 -1.79 19.93
N LEU A 236 10.72 -1.07 20.59
CA LEU A 236 11.89 -0.50 19.92
C LEU A 236 12.77 -1.59 19.31
N CYS A 237 13.02 -2.67 20.06
CA CYS A 237 13.79 -3.81 19.56
C CYS A 237 13.13 -4.45 18.33
N ARG A 238 11.81 -4.66 18.37
CA ARG A 238 11.06 -5.20 17.23
C ARG A 238 11.02 -4.25 16.04
N ALA A 239 10.86 -2.95 16.27
CA ALA A 239 10.81 -1.94 15.22
C ALA A 239 12.15 -1.83 14.49
N VAL A 240 13.26 -1.79 15.24
CA VAL A 240 14.61 -1.79 14.67
C VAL A 240 14.85 -3.10 13.92
N GLY A 241 14.56 -4.26 14.53
CA GLY A 241 14.74 -5.56 13.89
C GLY A 241 13.91 -5.72 12.61
N ALA A 242 12.63 -5.36 12.65
CA ALA A 242 11.74 -5.40 11.49
C ALA A 242 12.23 -4.46 10.37
N THR A 243 12.74 -3.28 10.71
CA THR A 243 13.29 -2.34 9.74
C THR A 243 14.54 -2.91 9.06
N LEU A 244 15.48 -3.48 9.83
CA LEU A 244 16.68 -4.12 9.28
C LEU A 244 16.34 -5.31 8.37
N ILE A 245 15.35 -6.11 8.75
CA ILE A 245 14.83 -7.21 7.93
C ILE A 245 14.21 -6.67 6.64
N ALA A 246 13.34 -5.66 6.72
CA ALA A 246 12.71 -5.07 5.53
C ALA A 246 13.75 -4.47 4.55
N LEU A 247 14.78 -3.81 5.08
CA LEU A 247 15.89 -3.25 4.29
C LEU A 247 16.71 -4.34 3.62
N THR A 248 17.03 -5.44 4.32
CA THR A 248 17.79 -6.55 3.71
C THR A 248 16.95 -7.29 2.66
N LEU A 249 15.66 -7.56 2.93
CA LEU A 249 14.72 -8.12 1.94
C LEU A 249 14.58 -7.25 0.68
N SER A 250 14.68 -5.93 0.82
CA SER A 250 14.48 -4.98 -0.26
C SER A 250 15.77 -4.38 -0.83
N ALA A 251 16.94 -4.78 -0.32
CA ALA A 251 18.24 -4.19 -0.68
C ALA A 251 18.45 -4.17 -2.21
N ALA A 252 18.19 -5.29 -2.89
CA ALA A 252 18.30 -5.41 -4.33
C ALA A 252 17.41 -4.39 -5.08
N LYS A 253 16.13 -4.30 -4.71
CA LYS A 253 15.15 -3.40 -5.36
C LYS A 253 15.44 -1.92 -5.05
N LEU A 254 15.82 -1.61 -3.81
CA LEU A 254 16.20 -0.25 -3.41
C LEU A 254 17.43 0.23 -4.18
N MET A 255 18.48 -0.59 -4.25
CA MET A 255 19.72 -0.21 -4.93
C MET A 255 19.51 0.08 -6.41
N VAL A 256 18.79 -0.81 -7.12
CA VAL A 256 18.53 -0.64 -8.54
C VAL A 256 17.52 0.50 -8.80
N GLY A 257 16.51 0.64 -7.94
CA GLY A 257 15.53 1.72 -8.03
C GLY A 257 16.15 3.10 -7.83
N PHE A 258 17.08 3.24 -6.86
CA PHE A 258 17.83 4.49 -6.71
C PHE A 258 18.75 4.77 -7.89
N ALA A 259 19.39 3.74 -8.47
CA ALA A 259 20.21 3.92 -9.68
C ALA A 259 19.36 4.43 -10.86
N PHE A 260 18.17 3.86 -11.06
CA PHE A 260 17.24 4.31 -12.08
C PHE A 260 16.74 5.75 -11.81
N MET A 261 16.23 6.02 -10.60
CA MET A 261 15.70 7.34 -10.26
C MET A 261 16.76 8.46 -10.24
N ALA A 262 18.04 8.13 -10.07
CA ALA A 262 19.13 9.10 -10.19
C ALA A 262 19.28 9.64 -11.62
N ASN A 263 18.95 8.83 -12.63
CA ASN A 263 18.96 9.24 -14.04
C ASN A 263 17.65 9.93 -14.46
N PHE A 264 16.55 9.66 -13.77
CA PHE A 264 15.19 10.11 -14.12
C PHE A 264 14.48 10.81 -12.94
N ALA A 265 15.14 11.80 -12.35
CA ALA A 265 14.60 12.52 -11.20
C ALA A 265 13.46 13.48 -11.62
N ARG A 266 12.27 13.34 -11.00
CA ARG A 266 11.08 14.16 -11.28
C ARG A 266 10.98 15.40 -10.37
N SER A 267 12.06 16.17 -10.25
CA SER A 267 12.11 17.34 -9.36
C SER A 267 11.45 18.60 -9.92
N ASP A 268 10.99 18.56 -11.16
CA ASP A 268 10.45 19.68 -11.93
C ASP A 268 8.95 19.96 -11.69
N TYR A 269 8.19 19.03 -11.12
CA TYR A 269 6.75 19.22 -10.91
C TYR A 269 6.41 20.25 -9.84
N LEU A 270 5.34 21.02 -10.07
CA LEU A 270 4.77 21.90 -9.06
C LEU A 270 4.16 21.08 -7.92
N LEU A 271 4.25 21.62 -6.71
CA LEU A 271 3.67 21.01 -5.52
C LEU A 271 2.45 21.82 -5.07
N PRO A 272 1.22 21.30 -5.26
CA PRO A 272 0.01 21.98 -4.85
C PRO A 272 -0.15 22.01 -3.32
N GLY A 273 -0.82 23.04 -2.81
CA GLY A 273 -1.17 23.15 -1.40
C GLY A 273 -2.40 24.03 -1.18
N VAL A 274 -3.00 23.93 0.00
CA VAL A 274 -4.21 24.65 0.40
C VAL A 274 -3.86 26.05 0.89
N ASN A 275 -4.66 27.03 0.48
CA ASN A 275 -4.55 28.41 0.94
C ASN A 275 -5.02 28.55 2.40
N GLY A 276 -4.07 28.56 3.32
CA GLY A 276 -4.29 28.83 4.74
C GLY A 276 -4.69 27.62 5.59
N ILE A 277 -4.26 27.64 6.86
CA ILE A 277 -4.44 26.54 7.83
C ILE A 277 -5.93 26.20 8.09
N PHE A 278 -6.81 27.19 8.17
CA PHE A 278 -8.24 26.95 8.42
C PHE A 278 -8.91 26.21 7.27
N ASN A 279 -8.57 26.55 6.02
CA ASN A 279 -9.06 25.81 4.85
C ASN A 279 -8.51 24.39 4.83
N ALA A 280 -7.23 24.19 5.17
CA ALA A 280 -6.62 22.86 5.25
C ALA A 280 -7.31 21.99 6.31
N LEU A 281 -7.53 22.52 7.51
CA LEU A 281 -8.25 21.84 8.59
C LEU A 281 -9.69 21.51 8.22
N LYS A 282 -10.41 22.48 7.62
CA LYS A 282 -11.79 22.27 7.16
C LYS A 282 -11.86 21.18 6.10
N LEU A 283 -10.95 21.21 5.12
CA LEU A 283 -10.90 20.23 4.05
C LEU A 283 -10.55 18.84 4.60
N LEU A 284 -9.52 18.73 5.44
CA LEU A 284 -9.19 17.48 6.14
C LEU A 284 -10.41 16.92 6.88
N PHE A 285 -11.08 17.75 7.68
CA PHE A 285 -12.26 17.34 8.45
C PHE A 285 -13.39 16.81 7.56
N ILE A 286 -13.73 17.52 6.48
CA ILE A 286 -14.78 17.11 5.54
C ILE A 286 -14.37 15.81 4.84
N THR A 287 -13.14 15.71 4.34
CA THR A 287 -12.67 14.53 3.59
C THR A 287 -12.61 13.27 4.45
N LEU A 288 -12.27 13.42 5.74
CA LEU A 288 -12.09 12.32 6.66
C LEU A 288 -13.45 11.80 7.18
N PHE A 289 -14.36 12.68 7.59
CA PHE A 289 -15.59 12.23 8.28
C PHE A 289 -16.84 12.20 7.39
N PHE A 290 -16.88 12.96 6.30
CA PHE A 290 -18.09 13.08 5.46
C PHE A 290 -17.86 12.61 4.03
N SER A 291 -16.77 13.07 3.38
CA SER A 291 -16.38 12.72 2.00
C SER A 291 -17.57 12.80 1.02
N PRO A 292 -18.19 13.99 0.84
CA PRO A 292 -19.32 14.18 -0.05
C PRO A 292 -18.95 13.91 -1.52
N ALA A 293 -19.95 13.68 -2.37
CA ALA A 293 -19.73 13.32 -3.77
C ALA A 293 -19.04 14.43 -4.59
N ASN A 294 -19.33 15.69 -4.27
CA ASN A 294 -18.76 16.90 -4.87
C ASN A 294 -17.50 17.40 -4.12
N ILE A 295 -16.78 16.51 -3.43
CA ILE A 295 -15.60 16.92 -2.64
C ILE A 295 -14.51 17.58 -3.51
N GLU A 296 -14.39 17.18 -4.77
CA GLU A 296 -13.47 17.77 -5.75
C GLU A 296 -13.79 19.26 -5.98
N ASP A 297 -15.06 19.61 -6.18
CA ASP A 297 -15.53 20.99 -6.36
C ASP A 297 -15.30 21.86 -5.12
N ILE A 298 -15.25 21.25 -3.94
CA ILE A 298 -14.94 21.93 -2.67
C ILE A 298 -13.43 22.14 -2.51
N ALA A 299 -12.63 21.17 -2.97
CA ALA A 299 -11.18 21.12 -2.77
C ALA A 299 -10.43 22.01 -3.76
N ILE A 300 -10.70 21.87 -5.07
CA ILE A 300 -9.94 22.52 -6.15
C ILE A 300 -9.86 24.04 -5.98
N PRO A 301 -10.95 24.79 -5.68
CA PRO A 301 -10.89 26.24 -5.54
C PRO A 301 -10.02 26.73 -4.36
N LYS A 302 -9.62 25.82 -3.46
CA LYS A 302 -8.78 26.13 -2.29
C LYS A 302 -7.31 25.86 -2.53
N LEU A 303 -6.96 25.27 -3.68
CA LEU A 303 -5.59 24.90 -4.02
C LEU A 303 -4.88 26.04 -4.74
N SER A 304 -3.58 26.14 -4.45
CA SER A 304 -2.63 26.95 -5.19
C SER A 304 -1.52 26.08 -5.75
N ASN A 305 -0.82 26.57 -6.77
CA ASN A 305 0.35 25.93 -7.37
C ASN A 305 0.08 24.52 -7.90
N MET A 306 -1.11 24.31 -8.46
CA MET A 306 -1.55 23.04 -9.03
C MET A 306 -1.14 22.96 -10.51
N GLN A 307 -0.37 21.92 -10.85
CA GLN A 307 -0.03 21.57 -12.24
C GLN A 307 -0.95 20.49 -12.80
N TRP A 308 -1.32 19.52 -11.97
CA TRP A 308 -2.11 18.35 -12.34
C TRP A 308 -3.44 18.35 -11.61
N MET A 309 -4.51 18.03 -12.31
CA MET A 309 -5.85 17.95 -11.73
C MET A 309 -5.92 16.80 -10.72
N LEU A 310 -6.41 17.09 -9.51
CA LEU A 310 -6.61 16.10 -8.46
C LEU A 310 -8.08 15.69 -8.42
N SER A 311 -8.39 14.59 -9.09
CA SER A 311 -9.76 14.07 -9.18
C SER A 311 -10.32 13.61 -7.84
N ARG A 312 -11.64 13.44 -7.78
CA ARG A 312 -12.43 13.01 -6.61
C ARG A 312 -11.76 11.98 -5.71
N HIS A 313 -11.21 10.90 -6.27
CA HIS A 313 -10.58 9.81 -5.52
C HIS A 313 -9.34 10.25 -4.70
N GLU A 314 -8.74 11.42 -5.00
CA GLU A 314 -7.67 12.03 -4.21
C GLU A 314 -8.14 12.55 -2.83
N TRP A 315 -9.45 12.77 -2.68
CA TRP A 315 -10.08 13.42 -1.52
C TRP A 315 -10.97 12.50 -0.70
N GLU A 316 -11.22 11.26 -1.13
CA GLU A 316 -12.15 10.36 -0.45
C GLU A 316 -11.46 9.50 0.62
N TYR A 317 -11.12 10.10 1.77
CA TYR A 317 -10.53 9.37 2.90
C TYR A 317 -11.57 8.63 3.75
N GLY A 318 -12.71 9.30 3.99
CA GLY A 318 -13.98 8.80 4.52
C GLY A 318 -13.93 7.61 5.49
N ILE A 319 -13.96 7.86 6.79
CA ILE A 319 -14.20 6.87 7.85
C ILE A 319 -15.61 7.02 8.48
N THR A 320 -16.50 7.76 7.81
CA THR A 320 -17.84 8.20 8.28
C THR A 320 -17.79 9.15 9.47
N PHE A 321 -18.96 9.68 9.87
CA PHE A 321 -19.10 10.52 11.06
C PHE A 321 -19.11 9.73 12.38
N ILE A 322 -19.16 8.39 12.34
CA ILE A 322 -19.27 7.55 13.54
C ILE A 322 -18.10 7.77 14.51
N PRO A 323 -16.82 7.76 14.09
CA PRO A 323 -15.70 8.04 15.00
C PRO A 323 -15.81 9.42 15.64
N LEU A 324 -16.25 10.43 14.88
CA LEU A 324 -16.43 11.79 15.36
C LEU A 324 -17.51 11.86 16.46
N LEU A 325 -18.66 11.23 16.27
CA LEU A 325 -19.73 11.21 17.29
C LEU A 325 -19.25 10.58 18.60
N ILE A 326 -18.54 9.45 18.52
CA ILE A 326 -17.98 8.78 19.69
C ILE A 326 -17.02 9.70 20.44
N ILE A 327 -16.13 10.39 19.72
CA ILE A 327 -15.17 11.33 20.30
C ILE A 327 -15.88 12.50 20.98
N LEU A 328 -16.91 13.08 20.34
CA LEU A 328 -17.69 14.21 20.89
C LEU A 328 -18.46 13.81 22.15
N VAL A 329 -19.07 12.62 22.18
CA VAL A 329 -19.75 12.10 23.38
C VAL A 329 -18.74 11.88 24.51
N ALA A 330 -17.56 11.34 24.22
CA ALA A 330 -16.52 11.15 25.22
C ALA A 330 -15.99 12.49 25.79
N TRP A 331 -15.87 13.52 24.95
CA TRP A 331 -15.44 14.86 25.34
C TRP A 331 -16.47 15.60 26.20
N THR A 332 -17.73 15.64 25.78
CA THR A 332 -18.81 16.36 26.49
C THR A 332 -19.07 15.81 27.89
N LYS A 333 -18.74 14.53 28.13
CA LYS A 333 -18.88 13.89 29.45
C LYS A 333 -17.63 13.95 30.32
N GLY A 334 -16.59 14.72 29.93
CA GLY A 334 -15.42 14.99 30.78
C GLY A 334 -14.55 13.77 31.12
N LEU A 335 -14.78 12.62 30.47
CA LEU A 335 -14.14 11.33 30.78
C LEU A 335 -12.64 11.30 30.46
N TRP A 336 -12.15 12.33 29.76
CA TRP A 336 -10.73 12.50 29.46
C TRP A 336 -9.92 13.08 30.62
N ALA A 337 -10.56 13.89 31.49
CA ALA A 337 -9.89 14.51 32.64
C ALA A 337 -9.92 13.62 33.91
N GLN A 338 -10.89 12.71 34.02
CA GLN A 338 -11.17 12.00 35.28
C GLN A 338 -10.40 10.69 35.50
N ASN A 339 -9.55 10.23 34.57
CA ASN A 339 -8.92 8.90 34.72
C ASN A 339 -7.42 8.87 34.35
N ARG A 340 -6.61 9.67 35.05
CA ARG A 340 -5.13 9.57 35.02
C ARG A 340 -4.59 8.29 35.70
N SER A 341 -5.42 7.47 36.34
CA SER A 341 -4.94 6.40 37.26
C SER A 341 -5.35 4.95 36.93
N SER A 342 -6.28 4.65 36.02
CA SER A 342 -6.93 3.32 36.02
C SER A 342 -6.67 2.37 34.85
N LEU A 343 -5.84 2.70 33.85
CA LEU A 343 -5.64 1.79 32.69
C LEU A 343 -4.40 0.89 32.73
N THR A 344 -3.47 1.10 33.66
CA THR A 344 -2.49 0.09 34.07
C THR A 344 -2.04 0.40 35.50
N GLY A 345 -2.04 -0.59 36.39
CA GLY A 345 -1.51 -0.47 37.77
C GLY A 345 0.01 -0.31 37.85
N SER A 346 0.61 0.38 36.87
CA SER A 346 2.04 0.57 36.73
C SER A 346 2.43 2.00 37.10
N LYS A 347 3.58 2.19 37.75
CA LYS A 347 4.13 3.50 38.14
C LYS A 347 4.28 4.40 36.91
N ASN A 348 3.79 5.65 36.95
CA ASN A 348 3.85 6.59 35.82
C ASN A 348 5.29 7.06 35.58
N HIS A 349 5.74 7.00 34.31
CA HIS A 349 6.91 7.75 33.84
C HIS A 349 6.40 8.97 33.05
N PRO A 350 6.10 10.11 33.71
CA PRO A 350 5.44 11.25 33.07
C PRO A 350 6.20 11.78 31.84
N ALA A 351 7.54 11.67 31.84
CA ALA A 351 8.38 12.07 30.71
C ALA A 351 8.07 11.29 29.42
N ILE A 352 7.89 9.96 29.49
CA ILE A 352 7.64 9.13 28.30
C ILE A 352 6.28 9.48 27.69
N SER A 353 5.25 9.66 28.53
CA SER A 353 3.92 10.07 28.06
C SER A 353 3.93 11.47 27.44
N LEU A 354 4.71 12.41 27.99
CA LEU A 354 4.88 13.74 27.41
C LEU A 354 5.59 13.68 26.06
N ILE A 355 6.67 12.90 25.94
CA ILE A 355 7.39 12.68 24.67
C ILE A 355 6.45 12.05 23.63
N ALA A 356 5.68 11.03 24.01
CA ALA A 356 4.73 10.38 23.12
C ALA A 356 3.64 11.37 22.63
N LEU A 357 3.12 12.24 23.50
CA LEU A 357 2.17 13.28 23.13
C LEU A 357 2.78 14.34 22.21
N ALA A 358 4.01 14.80 22.51
CA ALA A 358 4.71 15.76 21.67
C ALA A 358 4.98 15.19 20.28
N MET A 359 5.45 13.93 20.22
CA MET A 359 5.67 13.22 18.96
C MET A 359 4.37 13.00 18.18
N LEU A 360 3.28 12.62 18.86
CA LEU A 360 1.96 12.52 18.24
C LEU A 360 1.50 13.87 17.65
N ALA A 361 1.68 14.97 18.39
CA ALA A 361 1.35 16.31 17.90
C ALA A 361 2.15 16.66 16.64
N VAL A 362 3.46 16.40 16.62
CA VAL A 362 4.31 16.62 15.45
C VAL A 362 3.83 15.78 14.26
N ILE A 363 3.54 14.49 14.47
CA ILE A 363 3.04 13.60 13.41
C ILE A 363 1.70 14.08 12.85
N LEU A 364 0.80 14.59 13.70
CA LEU A 364 -0.51 15.10 13.27
C LEU A 364 -0.44 16.49 12.64
N LEU A 365 0.57 17.30 12.94
CA LEU A 365 0.77 18.61 12.33
C LEU A 365 1.53 18.53 11.00
N LEU A 366 2.39 17.52 10.82
CA LEU A 366 3.23 17.38 9.63
C LEU A 366 2.42 17.30 8.31
N PRO A 367 1.38 16.46 8.15
CA PRO A 367 0.59 16.44 6.91
C PRO A 367 -0.16 17.73 6.62
N LEU A 368 -0.51 18.51 7.64
CA LEU A 368 -1.07 19.85 7.47
C LEU A 368 0.00 20.81 6.96
N ALA A 369 1.16 20.84 7.61
CA ALA A 369 2.29 21.70 7.20
C ALA A 369 2.72 21.41 5.76
N LEU A 370 2.82 20.14 5.37
CA LEU A 370 3.20 19.73 4.01
C LEU A 370 2.18 20.12 2.92
N ASN A 371 0.93 20.38 3.29
CA ASN A 371 -0.16 20.66 2.35
C ASN A 371 -0.71 22.09 2.47
N ILE A 372 -0.02 22.99 3.17
CA ILE A 372 -0.33 24.42 3.16
C ILE A 372 0.59 25.11 2.15
N TYR A 373 0.04 26.04 1.38
CA TYR A 373 0.80 26.78 0.38
C TYR A 373 1.14 28.21 0.81
N THR A 374 2.44 28.53 0.81
CA THR A 374 2.97 29.87 0.55
C THR A 374 4.17 29.73 -0.39
N PRO A 375 4.53 30.74 -1.20
CA PRO A 375 5.68 30.65 -2.10
C PRO A 375 6.99 30.28 -1.39
N GLU A 376 7.25 30.88 -0.23
CA GLU A 376 8.49 30.68 0.54
C GLU A 376 8.55 29.27 1.14
N TRP A 377 7.43 28.80 1.69
CA TRP A 377 7.35 27.46 2.25
C TRP A 377 7.46 26.39 1.16
N ASN A 378 6.80 26.60 0.02
CA ASN A 378 6.91 25.71 -1.12
C ASN A 378 8.35 25.59 -1.63
N ALA A 379 9.09 26.71 -1.68
CA ALA A 379 10.50 26.71 -2.04
C ALA A 379 11.37 25.86 -1.07
N ILE A 380 11.06 25.85 0.22
CA ILE A 380 11.73 24.97 1.21
C ILE A 380 11.38 23.51 0.95
N LEU A 381 10.09 23.19 0.73
CA LEU A 381 9.64 21.83 0.43
C LEU A 381 10.31 21.27 -0.84
N LYS A 382 10.42 22.10 -1.88
CA LYS A 382 11.06 21.74 -3.16
C LYS A 382 12.57 21.58 -3.10
N ARG A 383 13.23 21.94 -1.98
CA ARG A 383 14.65 21.63 -1.70
C ARG A 383 14.82 20.41 -0.80
N THR A 384 13.74 19.89 -0.23
CA THR A 384 13.80 18.77 0.70
C THR A 384 13.88 17.45 -0.09
N PRO A 385 14.86 16.58 0.18
CA PRO A 385 14.94 15.26 -0.44
C PRO A 385 13.62 14.47 -0.30
N LEU A 386 13.30 13.65 -1.29
CA LEU A 386 12.04 12.89 -1.43
C LEU A 386 10.80 13.76 -1.70
N ILE A 387 10.65 14.89 -1.00
CA ILE A 387 9.54 15.83 -1.21
C ILE A 387 9.65 16.54 -2.55
N GLN A 388 10.87 16.94 -2.94
CA GLN A 388 11.12 17.62 -4.21
C GLN A 388 10.60 16.85 -5.43
N SER A 389 10.53 15.52 -5.37
CA SER A 389 10.09 14.65 -6.48
C SER A 389 8.60 14.29 -6.43
N SER A 390 7.84 14.88 -5.51
CA SER A 390 6.41 14.63 -5.33
C SER A 390 5.57 15.61 -6.14
N SER A 391 4.53 15.12 -6.81
CA SER A 391 3.56 15.97 -7.54
C SER A 391 2.35 16.40 -6.68
N ALA A 392 2.15 15.76 -5.53
CA ALA A 392 1.11 16.09 -4.54
C ALA A 392 1.42 15.39 -3.20
N LEU A 393 1.09 16.02 -2.08
CA LEU A 393 1.31 15.47 -0.73
C LEU A 393 0.01 15.19 0.05
N PHE A 394 -1.16 15.38 -0.57
CA PHE A 394 -2.46 15.19 0.09
C PHE A 394 -2.63 13.78 0.64
N ARG A 395 -2.02 12.79 -0.03
CA ARG A 395 -2.02 11.37 0.39
C ARG A 395 -1.45 11.16 1.80
N TRP A 396 -0.69 12.10 2.35
CA TRP A 396 -0.20 12.02 3.74
C TRP A 396 -1.32 12.15 4.78
N TRP A 397 -2.50 12.66 4.40
CA TRP A 397 -3.68 12.67 5.27
C TRP A 397 -4.20 11.26 5.60
N ILE A 398 -3.69 10.22 4.92
CA ILE A 398 -3.95 8.83 5.28
C ILE A 398 -3.59 8.52 6.74
N ILE A 399 -2.66 9.27 7.34
CA ILE A 399 -2.25 9.15 8.75
C ILE A 399 -3.45 9.26 9.70
N TYR A 400 -4.42 10.13 9.39
CA TYR A 400 -5.56 10.38 10.29
C TYR A 400 -6.55 9.22 10.33
N ILE A 401 -6.60 8.36 9.29
CA ILE A 401 -7.57 7.24 9.21
C ILE A 401 -7.43 6.30 10.41
N PRO A 402 -6.31 5.58 10.61
CA PRO A 402 -6.21 4.63 11.70
C PRO A 402 -6.18 5.33 13.07
N ILE A 403 -5.61 6.54 13.16
CA ILE A 403 -5.53 7.28 14.42
C ILE A 403 -6.92 7.65 14.92
N SER A 404 -7.77 8.22 14.07
CA SER A 404 -9.13 8.61 14.45
C SER A 404 -9.97 7.39 14.83
N ILE A 405 -9.81 6.26 14.13
CA ILE A 405 -10.50 5.01 14.45
C ILE A 405 -10.04 4.44 15.81
N VAL A 406 -8.73 4.30 16.03
CA VAL A 406 -8.16 3.80 17.29
C VAL A 406 -8.57 4.71 18.45
N TYR A 407 -8.46 6.02 18.28
CA TYR A 407 -8.80 6.99 19.31
C TYR A 407 -10.30 6.97 19.65
N ALA A 408 -11.18 6.87 18.64
CA ALA A 408 -12.62 6.72 18.87
C ALA A 408 -12.93 5.42 19.62
N ALA A 409 -12.32 4.30 19.23
CA ALA A 409 -12.57 3.02 19.88
C ALA A 409 -12.10 2.99 21.35
N VAL A 410 -10.90 3.51 21.63
CA VAL A 410 -10.41 3.68 23.01
C VAL A 410 -11.31 4.63 23.80
N SER A 411 -11.85 5.66 23.16
CA SER A 411 -12.80 6.58 23.79
C SER A 411 -14.11 5.86 24.12
N LEU A 412 -14.68 5.08 23.20
CA LEU A 412 -15.90 4.29 23.42
C LEU A 412 -15.76 3.35 24.62
N GLU A 413 -14.62 2.68 24.74
CA GLU A 413 -14.34 1.76 25.84
C GLU A 413 -14.39 2.46 27.22
N LYS A 414 -14.06 3.76 27.27
CA LYS A 414 -14.08 4.58 28.49
C LYS A 414 -15.45 5.15 28.84
N ILE A 415 -16.44 5.07 27.95
CA ILE A 415 -17.78 5.58 28.19
C ILE A 415 -18.57 4.60 29.07
N THR A 416 -18.45 4.77 30.39
CA THR A 416 -19.02 3.85 31.39
C THR A 416 -20.54 3.70 31.29
N PHE A 417 -21.28 4.78 31.04
CA PHE A 417 -22.74 4.71 30.91
C PHE A 417 -23.22 3.93 29.68
N LEU A 418 -22.36 3.76 28.66
CA LEU A 418 -22.64 2.95 27.48
C LEU A 418 -22.22 1.48 27.65
N GLU A 419 -21.62 1.08 28.78
CA GLU A 419 -21.15 -0.29 28.98
C GLU A 419 -22.27 -1.33 28.76
N ARG A 420 -23.45 -1.09 29.35
CA ARG A 420 -24.63 -1.96 29.15
C ARG A 420 -25.26 -1.88 27.74
N TYR A 421 -24.98 -0.80 27.00
CA TYR A 421 -25.53 -0.55 25.67
C TYR A 421 -24.50 -0.74 24.55
N ARG A 422 -23.30 -1.24 24.87
CA ARG A 422 -22.18 -1.26 23.95
C ARG A 422 -22.48 -2.10 22.71
N ILE A 423 -23.08 -3.27 22.90
CA ILE A 423 -23.48 -4.15 21.79
C ILE A 423 -24.50 -3.46 20.87
N PRO A 424 -25.66 -2.95 21.35
CA PRO A 424 -26.56 -2.16 20.53
C PRO A 424 -25.90 -0.99 19.80
N VAL A 425 -25.07 -0.20 20.48
CA VAL A 425 -24.37 0.95 19.87
C VAL A 425 -23.46 0.50 18.74
N VAL A 426 -22.70 -0.59 18.93
CA VAL A 426 -21.83 -1.16 17.91
C VAL A 426 -22.65 -1.68 16.73
N VAL A 427 -23.71 -2.43 16.97
CA VAL A 427 -24.58 -2.98 15.92
C VAL A 427 -25.21 -1.86 15.10
N VAL A 428 -25.80 -0.85 15.75
CA VAL A 428 -26.37 0.32 15.08
C VAL A 428 -25.30 1.06 14.28
N SER A 429 -24.10 1.25 14.84
CA SER A 429 -22.99 1.91 14.15
C SER A 429 -22.55 1.13 12.90
N ILE A 430 -22.49 -0.21 12.96
CA ILE A 430 -22.17 -1.04 11.79
C ILE A 430 -23.30 -0.95 10.74
N ILE A 431 -24.57 -0.99 11.16
CA ILE A 431 -25.70 -0.81 10.23
C ILE A 431 -25.62 0.57 9.54
N VAL A 432 -25.35 1.63 10.29
CA VAL A 432 -25.18 2.99 9.73
C VAL A 432 -23.97 3.03 8.79
N LEU A 433 -22.83 2.44 9.15
CA LEU A 433 -21.65 2.34 8.28
C LEU A 433 -21.98 1.66 6.95
N LEU A 434 -22.70 0.54 7.00
CA LEU A 434 -23.11 -0.21 5.80
C LEU A 434 -24.12 0.60 4.98
N ALA A 435 -25.12 1.23 5.62
CA ALA A 435 -26.09 2.08 4.95
C ALA A 435 -25.41 3.25 4.23
N LEU A 436 -24.49 3.95 4.89
CA LEU A 436 -23.71 5.04 4.29
C LEU A 436 -22.87 4.55 3.11
N ASN A 437 -22.27 3.36 3.19
CA ASN A 437 -21.54 2.80 2.07
C ASN A 437 -22.47 2.36 0.93
N LEU A 438 -23.66 1.82 1.21
CA LEU A 438 -24.61 1.41 0.18
C LEU A 438 -25.21 2.60 -0.56
N THR A 439 -25.52 3.70 0.14
CA THR A 439 -26.17 4.88 -0.44
C THR A 439 -25.19 5.93 -0.98
N LYS A 440 -23.88 5.74 -0.77
CA LYS A 440 -22.86 6.66 -1.29
C LYS A 440 -22.91 6.74 -2.81
N ASP A 441 -23.08 7.95 -3.32
CA ASP A 441 -23.00 8.26 -4.75
C ASP A 441 -21.61 7.88 -5.27
N ARG A 442 -21.58 7.00 -6.28
CA ARG A 442 -20.39 6.52 -6.96
C ARG A 442 -20.48 6.70 -8.48
N LEU A 443 -21.31 7.63 -8.96
CA LEU A 443 -21.48 7.90 -10.38
C LEU A 443 -20.14 8.15 -11.08
N PHE A 444 -19.22 8.89 -10.44
CA PHE A 444 -17.85 9.11 -10.92
C PHE A 444 -17.09 7.80 -11.26
N TYR A 445 -17.33 6.73 -10.51
CA TYR A 445 -16.68 5.42 -10.74
C TYR A 445 -17.44 4.59 -11.77
N ASP A 446 -18.77 4.74 -11.83
CA ASP A 446 -19.61 4.11 -12.84
C ASP A 446 -19.34 4.66 -14.25
N THR A 447 -18.77 5.86 -14.38
CA THR A 447 -18.44 6.52 -15.66
C THR A 447 -16.97 6.38 -16.09
N GLN A 448 -16.15 5.60 -15.38
CA GLN A 448 -14.78 5.33 -15.81
C GLN A 448 -14.75 4.55 -17.13
N GLY A 449 -13.75 4.81 -17.98
CA GLY A 449 -13.80 4.45 -19.40
C GLY A 449 -12.83 3.37 -19.91
N TYR A 450 -11.91 2.87 -19.08
CA TYR A 450 -10.90 1.92 -19.57
C TYR A 450 -11.52 0.54 -19.87
N ASP A 451 -11.17 -0.05 -21.01
CA ASP A 451 -11.64 -1.37 -21.44
C ASP A 451 -10.51 -2.39 -21.32
N GLY A 452 -10.60 -3.29 -20.34
CA GLY A 452 -9.59 -4.32 -20.13
C GLY A 452 -9.75 -5.56 -21.02
N ASN A 453 -10.76 -5.64 -21.90
CA ASN A 453 -11.08 -6.87 -22.62
C ASN A 453 -9.94 -7.36 -23.51
N LEU A 454 -9.19 -6.44 -24.13
CA LEU A 454 -8.06 -6.81 -24.99
C LEU A 454 -6.98 -7.55 -24.19
N ILE A 455 -6.68 -7.09 -22.98
CA ILE A 455 -5.75 -7.76 -22.06
C ILE A 455 -6.28 -9.11 -21.58
N LEU A 456 -7.58 -9.20 -21.24
CA LEU A 456 -8.18 -10.46 -20.80
C LEU A 456 -8.16 -11.52 -21.90
N GLN A 457 -8.43 -11.14 -23.15
CA GLN A 457 -8.33 -12.03 -24.31
C GLN A 457 -6.87 -12.47 -24.56
N ALA A 458 -5.92 -11.54 -24.45
CA ALA A 458 -4.51 -11.86 -24.59
C ALA A 458 -4.01 -12.82 -23.50
N TYR A 459 -4.47 -12.66 -22.27
CA TYR A 459 -4.22 -13.61 -21.18
C TYR A 459 -4.76 -14.99 -21.51
N GLN A 460 -6.03 -15.10 -21.92
CA GLN A 460 -6.67 -16.38 -22.27
C GLN A 460 -5.94 -17.09 -23.41
N LYS A 461 -5.59 -16.36 -24.47
CA LYS A 461 -4.81 -16.89 -25.60
C LYS A 461 -3.41 -17.35 -25.18
N SER A 462 -2.79 -16.62 -24.26
CA SER A 462 -1.45 -16.95 -23.77
C SER A 462 -1.46 -18.09 -22.77
N ALA A 463 -2.54 -18.31 -22.03
CA ALA A 463 -2.70 -19.44 -21.12
C ALA A 463 -2.76 -20.78 -21.87
N SER A 464 -3.29 -20.80 -23.10
CA SER A 464 -3.36 -22.01 -23.95
C SER A 464 -2.17 -22.18 -24.89
N SER A 465 -1.44 -21.11 -25.22
CA SER A 465 -0.20 -21.17 -26.01
C SER A 465 0.97 -21.70 -25.17
N PRO A 466 2.00 -22.35 -25.73
CA PRO A 466 3.23 -22.66 -24.98
C PRO A 466 4.08 -21.43 -24.66
N ALA A 467 4.09 -20.39 -25.51
CA ALA A 467 4.92 -19.18 -25.34
C ALA A 467 4.10 -17.89 -25.50
N PRO A 468 4.45 -16.80 -24.78
CA PRO A 468 3.83 -15.49 -24.96
C PRO A 468 4.21 -14.87 -26.33
N PRO A 469 3.44 -13.88 -26.82
CA PRO A 469 3.73 -13.21 -28.08
C PRO A 469 5.07 -12.46 -28.00
N GLN A 470 5.96 -12.67 -28.98
CA GLN A 470 7.17 -11.86 -29.11
C GLN A 470 6.80 -10.41 -29.48
N ILE A 471 7.50 -9.43 -28.90
CA ILE A 471 7.45 -8.04 -29.38
C ILE A 471 8.13 -7.95 -30.74
N ARG A 472 7.39 -7.55 -31.77
CA ARG A 472 7.86 -7.46 -33.17
C ARG A 472 7.93 -6.03 -33.69
N GLY A 473 7.19 -5.11 -33.08
CA GLY A 473 7.15 -3.73 -33.52
C GLY A 473 6.97 -2.75 -32.38
N ILE A 474 7.34 -1.51 -32.67
CA ILE A 474 6.98 -0.32 -31.93
C ILE A 474 5.73 0.26 -32.59
N GLY A 475 4.73 0.64 -31.80
CA GLY A 475 3.46 1.16 -32.33
C GLY A 475 2.97 2.37 -31.56
N LEU A 476 2.17 3.20 -32.23
CA LEU A 476 1.41 4.27 -31.60
C LEU A 476 -0.07 3.96 -31.79
N SER A 477 -0.76 3.65 -30.70
CA SER A 477 -2.17 3.29 -30.73
C SER A 477 -2.97 3.98 -29.64
N GLU A 478 -4.25 4.20 -29.91
CA GLU A 478 -5.26 4.65 -28.94
C GLU A 478 -5.55 3.59 -27.87
N TYR A 479 -5.23 2.31 -28.13
CA TYR A 479 -5.30 1.24 -27.13
C TYR A 479 -4.21 1.37 -26.04
N GLY A 480 -3.30 2.34 -26.16
CA GLY A 480 -2.25 2.59 -25.17
C GLY A 480 -1.38 1.37 -24.94
N ASN A 481 -1.15 1.02 -23.68
CA ASN A 481 -0.34 -0.13 -23.30
C ASN A 481 -0.95 -1.49 -23.67
N ASP A 482 -2.24 -1.55 -24.04
CA ASP A 482 -2.91 -2.81 -24.36
C ASP A 482 -2.41 -3.45 -25.66
N VAL A 483 -1.69 -2.69 -26.49
CA VAL A 483 -1.06 -3.21 -27.73
C VAL A 483 -0.03 -4.31 -27.49
N ILE A 484 0.40 -4.52 -26.23
CA ILE A 484 1.14 -5.72 -25.81
C ILE A 484 0.43 -7.01 -26.25
N ALA A 485 -0.91 -7.01 -26.30
CA ALA A 485 -1.73 -8.13 -26.79
C ALA A 485 -1.39 -8.56 -28.22
N PHE A 486 -0.84 -7.66 -29.03
CA PHE A 486 -0.49 -7.88 -30.43
C PHE A 486 1.01 -8.12 -30.65
N GLY A 487 1.82 -8.19 -29.60
CA GLY A 487 3.27 -8.22 -29.73
C GLY A 487 3.84 -6.89 -30.20
N ILE A 488 3.23 -5.78 -29.77
CA ILE A 488 3.67 -4.42 -30.08
C ILE A 488 4.05 -3.73 -28.77
N SER A 489 5.14 -2.96 -28.80
CA SER A 489 5.53 -2.08 -27.70
C SER A 489 4.97 -0.68 -27.95
N GLN A 490 4.16 -0.16 -27.03
CA GLN A 490 3.57 1.18 -27.18
C GLN A 490 4.65 2.25 -27.07
N LEU A 491 4.79 3.10 -28.10
CA LEU A 491 5.74 4.21 -28.16
C LEU A 491 5.45 5.25 -27.08
N ALA A 492 4.20 5.71 -27.02
CA ALA A 492 3.69 6.61 -25.98
C ALA A 492 3.07 5.79 -24.84
N CYS A 493 3.90 5.05 -24.12
CA CYS A 493 3.43 4.16 -23.07
C CYS A 493 2.95 4.91 -21.82
N TYR A 494 2.11 4.29 -21.00
CA TYR A 494 1.80 4.82 -19.68
C TYR A 494 2.82 4.31 -18.64
N ASN A 495 3.82 5.13 -18.31
CA ASN A 495 4.73 4.90 -17.19
C ASN A 495 5.10 6.22 -16.47
N PRO A 496 4.51 6.49 -15.29
CA PRO A 496 4.80 7.70 -14.52
C PRO A 496 6.26 7.89 -14.10
N SER A 497 7.09 6.84 -14.10
CA SER A 497 8.51 6.95 -13.75
C SER A 497 9.29 7.82 -14.74
N PHE A 498 8.85 7.92 -15.99
CA PHE A 498 9.36 8.87 -16.98
C PHE A 498 8.58 10.19 -17.02
N GLY A 499 7.65 10.39 -16.09
CA GLY A 499 6.75 11.54 -16.03
C GLY A 499 5.36 11.27 -16.61
N TYR A 500 4.37 12.10 -16.24
CA TYR A 500 2.97 11.93 -16.64
C TYR A 500 2.72 12.15 -18.13
N ARG A 501 3.61 12.87 -18.82
CA ARG A 501 3.60 13.01 -20.28
C ARG A 501 4.88 12.46 -20.93
N LEU A 502 5.59 11.58 -20.22
CA LEU A 502 6.88 11.03 -20.65
C LEU A 502 7.95 12.10 -20.87
N GLU A 503 7.90 13.18 -20.09
CA GLU A 503 8.81 14.34 -20.22
C GLU A 503 10.29 13.95 -20.06
N HIS A 504 10.54 12.88 -19.30
CA HIS A 504 11.88 12.36 -18.99
C HIS A 504 12.22 11.10 -19.79
N LEU A 505 11.36 10.64 -20.71
CA LEU A 505 11.66 9.50 -21.57
C LEU A 505 12.59 9.94 -22.72
N PRO A 506 13.83 9.43 -22.80
CA PRO A 506 14.71 9.72 -23.92
C PRO A 506 14.24 8.94 -25.15
N PHE A 507 13.38 9.52 -26.00
CA PHE A 507 12.89 8.84 -27.22
C PHE A 507 14.04 8.47 -28.17
N LYS A 508 15.02 9.37 -28.37
CA LYS A 508 16.09 9.23 -29.38
C LYS A 508 15.47 8.88 -30.76
N SER A 509 16.01 7.91 -31.48
CA SER A 509 15.52 7.48 -32.81
C SER A 509 14.33 6.51 -32.78
N LEU A 510 13.65 6.33 -31.64
CA LEU A 510 12.57 5.35 -31.49
C LEU A 510 11.34 5.79 -32.30
N HIS A 511 10.84 4.93 -33.19
CA HIS A 511 9.76 5.26 -34.13
C HIS A 511 8.82 4.07 -34.38
N PRO A 512 7.58 4.29 -34.84
CA PRO A 512 6.69 3.19 -35.20
C PRO A 512 7.28 2.32 -36.33
N GLY A 513 7.25 1.00 -36.18
CA GLY A 513 7.82 0.06 -37.16
C GLY A 513 8.38 -1.20 -36.52
N SER A 514 9.13 -1.99 -37.30
CA SER A 514 9.82 -3.19 -36.80
C SER A 514 10.83 -2.84 -35.71
N ILE A 515 10.95 -3.68 -34.68
CA ILE A 515 12.00 -3.52 -33.66
C ILE A 515 13.42 -3.74 -34.20
N PHE A 516 13.54 -4.36 -35.38
CA PHE A 516 14.82 -4.59 -36.06
C PHE A 516 15.05 -3.61 -37.21
N ALA A 517 14.21 -2.58 -37.36
CA ALA A 517 14.52 -1.47 -38.25
C ALA A 517 15.85 -0.84 -37.80
N GLN A 518 16.75 -0.63 -38.75
CA GLN A 518 18.09 -0.11 -38.47
C GLN A 518 18.15 1.38 -38.81
N ASN A 519 18.76 2.15 -37.92
CA ASN A 519 19.08 3.56 -38.16
C ASN A 519 20.44 3.88 -37.54
N GLU A 520 21.38 4.33 -38.36
CA GLU A 520 22.74 4.74 -37.92
C GLU A 520 23.44 3.70 -37.02
N GLY A 521 23.30 2.41 -37.33
CA GLY A 521 23.94 1.32 -36.57
C GLY A 521 23.19 0.87 -35.31
N TYR A 522 22.01 1.42 -35.03
CA TYR A 522 21.12 1.03 -33.94
C TYR A 522 19.85 0.33 -34.44
N LEU A 523 19.28 -0.54 -33.61
CA LEU A 523 17.98 -1.17 -33.78
C LEU A 523 16.88 -0.28 -33.19
N ASN A 524 15.67 -0.35 -33.71
CA ASN A 524 14.50 0.36 -33.18
C ASN A 524 13.92 -0.31 -31.91
N LEU A 525 14.79 -0.53 -30.92
CA LEU A 525 14.47 -1.15 -29.63
C LEU A 525 15.44 -0.63 -28.55
N LYS A 526 14.91 -0.22 -27.41
CA LYS A 526 15.73 0.30 -26.29
C LYS A 526 16.57 -0.80 -25.68
N ASN A 527 17.80 -0.48 -25.32
CA ASN A 527 18.62 -1.30 -24.43
C ASN A 527 18.39 -0.86 -22.98
N PRO A 528 17.55 -1.57 -22.21
CA PRO A 528 17.11 -1.07 -20.92
C PRO A 528 18.19 -1.15 -19.83
N ALA A 529 19.31 -1.83 -20.07
CA ALA A 529 20.48 -1.78 -19.19
C ALA A 529 21.04 -0.36 -19.07
N CYS A 530 20.89 0.44 -20.13
CA CYS A 530 21.37 1.83 -20.18
C CYS A 530 20.54 2.77 -19.32
N TYR A 531 19.28 2.43 -19.00
CA TYR A 531 18.48 3.21 -18.04
C TYR A 531 19.00 3.13 -16.61
N VAL A 532 19.63 2.00 -16.25
CA VAL A 532 19.93 1.67 -14.85
C VAL A 532 21.42 1.77 -14.55
N PHE A 533 22.27 1.19 -15.39
CA PHE A 533 23.72 1.14 -15.21
C PHE A 533 24.46 1.60 -16.49
N PRO A 534 24.25 2.85 -16.94
CA PRO A 534 24.81 3.36 -18.20
C PRO A 534 26.35 3.30 -18.22
N ALA A 535 27.01 3.73 -17.14
CA ALA A 535 28.47 3.75 -17.04
C ALA A 535 29.09 2.35 -17.15
N GLU A 536 28.51 1.38 -16.43
CA GLU A 536 28.99 -0.01 -16.47
C GLU A 536 28.77 -0.64 -17.85
N ASN A 537 27.70 -0.28 -18.55
CA ASN A 537 27.36 -0.83 -19.87
C ASN A 537 27.94 -0.03 -21.05
N GLY A 538 28.65 1.08 -20.80
CA GLY A 538 29.30 1.89 -21.83
C GLY A 538 28.31 2.59 -22.75
N CYS A 539 27.19 3.07 -22.21
CA CYS A 539 26.12 3.72 -22.95
C CYS A 539 25.54 4.92 -22.19
N GLU A 540 24.70 5.69 -22.86
CA GLU A 540 23.92 6.78 -22.27
C GLU A 540 22.50 6.32 -21.89
N PRO A 541 21.87 6.94 -20.86
CA PRO A 541 20.48 6.66 -20.52
C PRO A 541 19.54 6.69 -21.74
N GLY A 542 18.85 5.56 -21.97
CA GLY A 542 17.90 5.40 -23.07
C GLY A 542 18.50 5.07 -24.44
N ASP A 543 19.76 4.66 -24.51
CA ASP A 543 20.33 4.09 -25.73
C ASP A 543 19.55 2.88 -26.23
N HIS A 544 19.66 2.68 -27.54
CA HIS A 544 19.07 1.56 -28.25
C HIS A 544 20.05 0.39 -28.28
N PHE A 545 19.56 -0.81 -28.58
CA PHE A 545 20.46 -1.90 -28.95
C PHE A 545 21.20 -1.52 -30.24
N THR A 546 22.50 -1.78 -30.29
CA THR A 546 23.25 -1.67 -31.54
C THR A 546 22.91 -2.85 -32.46
N THR A 547 23.17 -2.70 -33.75
CA THR A 547 23.05 -3.79 -34.73
C THR A 547 23.88 -5.02 -34.35
N GLY A 548 25.07 -4.81 -33.76
CA GLY A 548 25.90 -5.89 -33.21
C GLY A 548 25.29 -6.60 -31.98
N GLN A 549 24.26 -6.02 -31.36
CA GLN A 549 23.54 -6.59 -30.21
C GLN A 549 22.17 -7.20 -30.58
N GLN A 550 21.93 -7.48 -31.87
CA GLN A 550 20.69 -8.10 -32.30
C GLN A 550 20.34 -9.41 -31.56
N PRO A 551 21.28 -10.31 -31.24
CA PRO A 551 20.95 -11.51 -30.45
C PRO A 551 20.40 -11.20 -29.06
N GLN A 552 20.91 -10.16 -28.38
CA GLN A 552 20.39 -9.71 -27.09
C GLN A 552 19.00 -9.08 -27.25
N ALA A 553 18.79 -8.30 -28.31
CA ALA A 553 17.49 -7.70 -28.63
C ALA A 553 16.43 -8.78 -28.90
N GLU A 554 16.79 -9.87 -29.59
CA GLU A 554 15.89 -11.01 -29.84
C GLU A 554 15.49 -11.75 -28.55
N LEU A 555 16.43 -11.95 -27.63
CA LEU A 555 16.13 -12.51 -26.30
C LEU A 555 15.20 -11.58 -25.52
N PHE A 556 15.53 -10.29 -25.48
CA PHE A 556 14.74 -9.29 -24.77
C PHE A 556 13.30 -9.19 -25.29
N ALA A 557 13.12 -9.12 -26.61
CA ALA A 557 11.81 -9.08 -27.27
C ALA A 557 10.95 -10.33 -27.02
N ARG A 558 11.57 -11.43 -26.59
CA ARG A 558 10.91 -12.69 -26.22
C ARG A 558 10.79 -12.88 -24.71
N TYR A 559 10.89 -11.81 -23.93
CA TYR A 559 10.83 -11.88 -22.45
C TYR A 559 11.89 -12.80 -21.84
N LYS A 560 13.08 -12.90 -22.45
CA LYS A 560 14.19 -13.68 -21.90
C LYS A 560 15.29 -12.77 -21.37
N PRO A 561 16.00 -13.17 -20.29
CA PRO A 561 17.20 -12.52 -19.84
C PRO A 561 18.22 -12.42 -20.98
N PHE A 562 18.92 -11.28 -21.04
CA PHE A 562 20.09 -11.09 -21.87
C PHE A 562 21.26 -10.63 -20.98
N PRO A 563 22.52 -10.93 -21.35
CA PRO A 563 23.66 -10.54 -20.56
C PRO A 563 23.88 -9.02 -20.58
N PHE A 564 24.03 -8.42 -19.41
CA PHE A 564 24.41 -7.02 -19.24
C PHE A 564 25.32 -6.87 -18.02
N LYS A 565 26.06 -5.76 -17.93
CA LYS A 565 26.98 -5.51 -16.82
C LYS A 565 26.20 -4.98 -15.60
N ILE A 566 26.42 -5.64 -14.47
CA ILE A 566 25.85 -5.29 -13.16
C ILE A 566 26.99 -4.90 -12.21
N PRO A 567 26.94 -3.73 -11.56
CA PRO A 567 27.99 -3.32 -10.63
C PRO A 567 28.04 -4.20 -9.38
N LEU A 568 29.21 -4.27 -8.74
CA LEU A 568 29.45 -5.10 -7.54
C LEU A 568 28.45 -4.80 -6.42
N ARG A 569 28.13 -3.52 -6.18
CA ARG A 569 27.14 -3.10 -5.17
C ARG A 569 25.77 -3.73 -5.39
N GLN A 570 25.32 -3.85 -6.64
CA GLN A 570 24.04 -4.48 -6.96
C GLN A 570 24.12 -5.99 -6.82
N LYS A 571 25.24 -6.63 -7.21
CA LYS A 571 25.44 -8.07 -7.01
C LYS A 571 25.39 -8.44 -5.52
N ILE A 572 26.05 -7.66 -4.66
CA ILE A 572 26.01 -7.83 -3.20
C ILE A 572 24.56 -7.65 -2.70
N ALA A 573 23.86 -6.60 -3.14
CA ALA A 573 22.47 -6.37 -2.76
C ALA A 573 21.54 -7.53 -3.18
N ASN A 574 21.75 -8.12 -4.35
CA ASN A 574 21.01 -9.30 -4.81
C ASN A 574 21.22 -10.50 -3.87
N ILE A 575 22.47 -10.78 -3.48
CA ILE A 575 22.81 -11.87 -2.55
C ILE A 575 22.17 -11.63 -1.18
N ILE A 576 22.24 -10.40 -0.66
CA ILE A 576 21.64 -10.02 0.62
C ILE A 576 20.13 -10.25 0.59
N SER A 577 19.42 -9.74 -0.44
CA SER A 577 17.97 -9.89 -0.53
C SER A 577 17.54 -11.34 -0.70
N LEU A 578 18.22 -12.11 -1.54
CA LEU A 578 17.91 -13.53 -1.74
C LEU A 578 18.13 -14.33 -0.45
N SER A 579 19.27 -14.13 0.22
CA SER A 579 19.59 -14.81 1.48
C SER A 579 18.62 -14.43 2.59
N ALA A 580 18.30 -13.14 2.74
CA ALA A 580 17.32 -12.65 3.71
C ALA A 580 15.94 -13.26 3.46
N THR A 581 15.53 -13.37 2.19
CA THR A 581 14.24 -13.96 1.81
C THR A 581 14.19 -15.44 2.18
N ALA A 582 15.22 -16.22 1.82
CA ALA A 582 15.30 -17.63 2.14
C ALA A 582 15.28 -17.88 3.66
N ILE A 583 16.09 -17.14 4.42
CA ILE A 583 16.18 -17.27 5.88
C ILE A 583 14.84 -16.89 6.54
N CYS A 584 14.23 -15.78 6.14
CA CYS A 584 12.97 -15.33 6.74
C CYS A 584 11.82 -16.30 6.44
N LEU A 585 11.70 -16.77 5.19
CA LEU A 585 10.66 -17.73 4.81
C LEU A 585 10.84 -19.06 5.56
N PHE A 586 12.07 -19.60 5.57
CA PHE A 586 12.39 -20.82 6.30
C PHE A 586 12.01 -20.68 7.79
N PHE A 587 12.43 -19.59 8.43
CA PHE A 587 12.13 -19.35 9.84
C PHE A 587 10.63 -19.22 10.10
N LEU A 588 9.89 -18.47 9.28
CA LEU A 588 8.44 -18.29 9.44
C LEU A 588 7.68 -19.60 9.27
N ILE A 589 8.05 -20.43 8.28
CA ILE A 589 7.43 -21.74 8.05
C ILE A 589 7.69 -22.68 9.23
N VAL A 590 8.97 -22.87 9.61
CA VAL A 590 9.35 -23.77 10.70
C VAL A 590 8.72 -23.34 12.02
N SER A 591 8.73 -22.05 12.33
CA SER A 591 8.13 -21.51 13.57
C SER A 591 6.61 -21.72 13.59
N SER A 592 5.93 -21.56 12.45
CA SER A 592 4.48 -21.78 12.34
C SER A 592 4.14 -23.25 12.53
N CYS A 593 4.88 -24.17 11.87
CA CYS A 593 4.71 -25.61 12.03
C CYS A 593 4.96 -26.04 13.49
N TYR A 594 6.02 -25.55 14.12
CA TYR A 594 6.31 -25.81 15.53
C TYR A 594 5.18 -25.34 16.45
N GLY A 595 4.65 -24.12 16.22
CA GLY A 595 3.52 -23.59 16.98
C GLY A 595 2.26 -24.44 16.85
N MET A 596 1.96 -24.94 15.65
CA MET A 596 0.85 -25.87 15.42
C MET A 596 1.04 -27.19 16.17
N VAL A 597 2.21 -27.82 16.03
CA VAL A 597 2.52 -29.10 16.70
C VAL A 597 2.44 -28.96 18.22
N LYS A 598 3.01 -27.88 18.79
CA LYS A 598 2.95 -27.61 20.22
C LYS A 598 1.50 -27.56 20.73
N LYS A 599 0.66 -26.77 20.06
CA LYS A 599 -0.74 -26.59 20.45
C LYS A 599 -1.58 -27.87 20.33
N TYR A 600 -1.32 -28.70 19.32
CA TYR A 600 -2.10 -29.92 19.09
C TYR A 600 -1.66 -31.10 19.94
N PHE A 601 -0.36 -31.28 20.19
CA PHE A 601 0.17 -32.46 20.85
C PHE A 601 0.57 -32.25 22.31
N PHE A 602 1.06 -31.08 22.69
CA PHE A 602 1.61 -30.89 24.04
C PHE A 602 0.62 -30.20 24.98
N ASP A 603 -0.14 -29.22 24.50
CA ASP A 603 -1.07 -28.48 25.35
C ASP A 603 -2.41 -29.22 25.58
N ARG A 604 -2.75 -30.23 24.75
CA ARG A 604 -3.93 -31.10 24.94
C ARG A 604 -3.79 -32.15 26.06
N HIS A 605 -2.58 -32.38 26.57
CA HIS A 605 -2.33 -33.34 27.66
C HIS A 605 -2.29 -32.68 29.04
N THR A 606 -2.65 -31.40 29.13
CA THR A 606 -2.66 -30.60 30.38
C THR A 606 -4.02 -29.97 30.71
N GLU A 607 -5.06 -30.28 29.93
CA GLU A 607 -6.48 -30.11 30.31
C GLU A 607 -7.05 -31.50 30.64
#